data_AF-A0A7C7ZLQ1-F1
#
_entry.id   AF-A0A7C7ZLQ1-F1
#
_cell.length_a   1.000
_cell.length_b   1.000
_cell.length_c   1.000
_cell.angle_alpha   90.00
_cell.angle_beta   90.00
_cell.angle_gamma   90.00
#
_symmetry.space_group_name_H-M   'P 1'
#
loop_
_entity.id
_entity.type
_entity.pdbx_description
1 polymer ?
#
loop_
_entity_poly.entity_id
_entity_poly.type
_entity_poly.pdbx_seq_one_letter_code
_entity_poly.pdbx_strand_id
1 'polypeptide(L)'
;MRIRSNTGKIASVLIVVLSLLVTIPVAYAGDADALAATLSSGDRADADKVRDAGRKPAEVVTFLGVASGMTVIDLIAASGYYTEVLSVAVGEKGKVYAQNGAFVLKMREGANKNDNKELHRMTKAQAVKSVTDAGFEIVAEGEMLRNSEDDRAAYVFAEGMRGNTDRFVLKSRKP
;
A
#
# COMPACT_ATOMS: atom_id res chain seq x y z
N MET A 1 -69.26 52.88 6.29
CA MET A 1 -68.75 51.65 6.93
C MET A 1 -67.23 51.65 6.81
N ARG A 2 -66.53 51.62 7.95
CA ARG A 2 -65.05 51.59 8.08
C ARG A 2 -64.47 50.42 7.26
N ILE A 3 -63.25 50.48 6.70
CA ILE A 3 -61.98 50.13 7.37
C ILE A 3 -60.78 50.58 6.49
N ARG A 4 -59.70 50.99 7.17
CA ARG A 4 -58.40 51.51 6.70
C ARG A 4 -57.46 50.41 6.14
N SER A 5 -56.30 50.87 5.65
CA SER A 5 -54.95 50.23 5.81
C SER A 5 -54.49 49.36 4.62
N ASN A 6 -53.23 49.28 4.19
CA ASN A 6 -51.98 49.99 4.53
C ASN A 6 -51.01 49.76 3.36
N THR A 7 -50.07 50.69 3.20
CA THR A 7 -48.84 50.54 2.41
C THR A 7 -47.98 49.36 2.86
N GLY A 8 -47.43 48.59 1.91
CA GLY A 8 -46.37 47.62 2.15
C GLY A 8 -45.54 47.40 0.89
N LYS A 9 -44.41 48.10 0.77
CA LYS A 9 -43.40 47.89 -0.28
C LYS A 9 -42.78 46.51 -0.07
N ILE A 10 -42.87 45.64 -1.06
CA ILE A 10 -42.23 44.32 -1.05
C ILE A 10 -40.76 44.55 -1.38
N ALA A 11 -39.91 44.59 -0.36
CA ALA A 11 -38.47 44.60 -0.52
C ALA A 11 -38.02 43.19 -0.92
N SER A 12 -37.54 43.04 -2.16
CA SER A 12 -36.90 41.82 -2.65
C SER A 12 -35.61 41.56 -1.86
N VAL A 13 -35.62 40.56 -1.00
CA VAL A 13 -34.41 40.04 -0.34
C VAL A 13 -33.73 39.09 -1.33
N LEU A 14 -32.67 39.57 -1.97
CA LEU A 14 -31.76 38.74 -2.75
C LEU A 14 -30.86 37.96 -1.77
N ILE A 15 -31.20 36.70 -1.50
CA ILE A 15 -30.33 35.79 -0.74
C ILE A 15 -29.20 35.37 -1.67
N VAL A 16 -28.04 36.02 -1.53
CA VAL A 16 -26.77 35.54 -2.11
C VAL A 16 -26.31 34.38 -1.24
N VAL A 17 -26.58 33.14 -1.66
CA VAL A 17 -25.97 31.96 -1.07
C VAL A 17 -24.52 31.92 -1.55
N LEU A 18 -23.61 32.46 -0.74
CA LEU A 18 -22.17 32.33 -0.93
C LEU A 18 -21.81 30.87 -0.58
N SER A 19 -21.79 30.00 -1.59
CA SER A 19 -21.30 28.64 -1.47
C SER A 19 -19.80 28.68 -1.19
N LEU A 20 -19.44 28.59 0.09
CA LEU A 20 -18.07 28.34 0.51
C LEU A 20 -17.71 26.92 0.05
N LEU A 21 -16.96 26.81 -1.05
CA LEU A 21 -16.31 25.54 -1.41
C LEU A 21 -15.26 25.25 -0.33
N VAL A 22 -15.67 24.49 0.69
CA VAL A 22 -14.71 23.83 1.56
C VAL A 22 -14.14 22.68 0.74
N THR A 23 -12.93 22.85 0.22
CA THR A 23 -12.13 21.74 -0.28
C THR A 23 -11.75 20.89 0.92
N ILE A 24 -12.57 19.89 1.22
CA ILE A 24 -12.16 18.81 2.11
C ILE A 24 -10.99 18.12 1.38
N PRO A 25 -9.78 18.04 1.95
CA PRO A 25 -8.76 17.19 1.38
C PRO A 25 -9.32 15.78 1.39
N VAL A 26 -9.65 15.26 0.21
CA VAL A 26 -9.94 13.85 0.02
C VAL A 26 -8.71 13.13 0.54
N ALA A 27 -8.87 12.38 1.63
CA ALA A 27 -7.84 11.47 2.09
C ALA A 27 -7.49 10.56 0.90
N TYR A 28 -6.21 10.55 0.52
CA TYR A 28 -5.64 9.80 -0.60
C TYR A 28 -5.84 8.28 -0.42
N ALA A 29 -7.06 7.81 -0.62
CA ALA A 29 -7.34 6.41 -0.86
C ALA A 29 -7.19 6.16 -2.36
N GLY A 30 -6.02 5.68 -2.78
CA GLY A 30 -5.92 4.91 -4.02
C GLY A 30 -5.28 5.57 -5.23
N ASP A 31 -4.47 6.62 -5.08
CA ASP A 31 -3.68 7.15 -6.20
C ASP A 31 -2.23 6.63 -6.13
N ALA A 32 -1.94 5.62 -6.96
CA ALA A 32 -0.60 5.03 -7.06
C ALA A 32 0.42 6.02 -7.64
N ASP A 33 0.02 6.92 -8.53
CA ASP A 33 0.93 7.88 -9.16
C ASP A 33 1.35 8.96 -8.16
N ALA A 34 0.41 9.47 -7.36
CA ALA A 34 0.72 10.41 -6.29
C ALA A 34 1.62 9.79 -5.21
N LEU A 35 1.37 8.54 -4.82
CA LEU A 35 2.24 7.83 -3.89
C LEU A 35 3.63 7.61 -4.51
N ALA A 36 3.72 7.18 -5.77
CA ALA A 36 5.00 7.00 -6.47
C ALA A 36 5.82 8.29 -6.57
N ALA A 37 5.16 9.42 -6.86
CA ALA A 37 5.79 10.74 -6.88
C ALA A 37 6.36 11.10 -5.50
N THR A 38 5.58 10.89 -4.43
CA THR A 38 6.02 11.17 -3.05
C THR A 38 7.19 10.28 -2.64
N LEU A 39 7.13 8.99 -2.99
CA LEU A 39 8.21 8.03 -2.74
C LEU A 39 9.50 8.41 -3.47
N SER A 40 9.40 9.01 -4.66
CA SER A 40 10.55 9.43 -5.47
C SER A 40 11.18 10.73 -4.97
N SER A 41 10.35 11.71 -4.57
CA SER A 41 10.81 13.03 -4.14
C SER A 41 11.25 13.10 -2.67
N GLY A 42 10.85 12.14 -1.84
CA GLY A 42 11.17 12.13 -0.41
C GLY A 42 12.64 11.78 -0.10
N ASP A 43 12.98 11.81 1.19
CA ASP A 43 14.35 11.57 1.71
C ASP A 43 14.73 10.08 1.83
N ARG A 44 13.98 9.20 1.16
CA ARG A 44 14.28 7.76 1.12
C ARG A 44 15.66 7.54 0.52
N ALA A 45 16.37 6.52 0.99
CA ALA A 45 17.70 6.20 0.48
C ALA A 45 17.66 5.91 -1.03
N ASP A 46 18.66 6.38 -1.79
CA ASP A 46 18.72 6.18 -3.25
C ASP A 46 18.66 4.69 -3.62
N ALA A 47 19.30 3.83 -2.82
CA ALA A 47 19.24 2.39 -3.01
C ALA A 47 17.81 1.83 -2.88
N ASP A 48 16.96 2.39 -2.01
CA ASP A 48 15.56 2.01 -1.92
C ASP A 48 14.77 2.54 -3.13
N LYS A 49 14.98 3.79 -3.55
CA LYS A 49 14.35 4.37 -4.75
C LYS A 49 14.65 3.57 -6.02
N VAL A 50 15.90 3.15 -6.22
CA VAL A 50 16.30 2.29 -7.37
C VAL A 50 15.52 0.98 -7.39
N ARG A 51 15.18 0.42 -6.22
CA ARG A 51 14.44 -0.84 -6.11
C ARG A 51 12.95 -0.69 -6.45
N ASP A 52 12.41 0.53 -6.43
CA ASP A 52 10.98 0.77 -6.67
C ASP A 52 10.54 0.35 -8.07
N ALA A 53 11.38 0.53 -9.10
CA ALA A 53 11.05 0.13 -10.48
C ALA A 53 10.68 -1.35 -10.60
N GLY A 54 11.43 -2.23 -9.93
CA GLY A 54 11.15 -3.68 -9.91
C GLY A 54 10.16 -4.10 -8.82
N ARG A 55 9.87 -3.26 -7.82
CA ARG A 55 9.00 -3.62 -6.69
C ARG A 55 7.60 -3.02 -6.77
N LYS A 56 7.43 -1.99 -7.60
CA LYS A 56 6.17 -1.27 -7.82
C LYS A 56 5.41 -0.97 -6.52
N PRO A 57 6.10 -0.41 -5.51
CA PRO A 57 5.55 -0.31 -4.15
C PRO A 57 4.23 0.46 -4.09
N ALA A 58 4.09 1.52 -4.90
CA ALA A 58 2.87 2.31 -4.93
C ALA A 58 1.68 1.52 -5.47
N GLU A 59 1.86 0.74 -6.55
CA GLU A 59 0.82 -0.12 -7.11
C GLU A 59 0.40 -1.22 -6.12
N VAL A 60 1.37 -1.83 -5.43
CA VAL A 60 1.11 -2.88 -4.42
C VAL A 60 0.32 -2.32 -3.23
N VAL A 61 0.77 -1.21 -2.65
CA VAL A 61 0.15 -0.61 -1.47
C VAL A 61 -1.26 -0.09 -1.78
N THR A 62 -1.45 0.52 -2.95
CA THR A 62 -2.77 0.93 -3.45
C THR A 62 -3.69 -0.27 -3.67
N PHE A 63 -3.20 -1.35 -4.30
CA PHE A 63 -3.99 -2.58 -4.50
C PHE A 63 -4.46 -3.19 -3.16
N LEU A 64 -3.57 -3.24 -2.16
CA LEU A 64 -3.91 -3.71 -0.82
C LEU A 64 -4.91 -2.79 -0.10
N GLY A 65 -5.13 -1.57 -0.60
CA GLY A 65 -6.08 -0.61 -0.05
C GLY A 65 -5.56 0.08 1.20
N VAL A 66 -4.24 0.15 1.37
CA VAL A 66 -3.63 0.92 2.46
C VAL A 66 -3.86 2.41 2.18
N ALA A 67 -4.37 3.12 3.18
CA ALA A 67 -4.71 4.53 3.06
C ALA A 67 -4.17 5.34 4.24
N SER A 68 -4.18 6.66 4.06
CA SER A 68 -3.79 7.61 5.10
C SER A 68 -4.57 7.39 6.40
N GLY A 69 -3.87 7.45 7.54
CA GLY A 69 -4.43 7.24 8.88
C GLY A 69 -4.56 5.78 9.30
N MET A 70 -4.30 4.81 8.43
CA MET A 70 -4.39 3.39 8.80
C MET A 70 -3.29 2.98 9.79
N THR A 71 -3.61 1.96 10.59
CA THR A 71 -2.61 1.19 11.34
C THR A 71 -2.32 -0.09 10.57
N VAL A 72 -1.06 -0.29 10.18
CA VAL A 72 -0.60 -1.41 9.35
C VAL A 72 0.53 -2.15 10.08
N ILE A 73 0.66 -3.45 9.83
CA ILE A 73 1.79 -4.27 10.27
C ILE A 73 2.57 -4.76 9.05
N ASP A 74 3.88 -4.51 9.01
CA ASP A 74 4.82 -5.10 8.07
C ASP A 74 5.41 -6.36 8.72
N LEU A 75 4.85 -7.52 8.38
CA LEU A 75 5.30 -8.82 8.87
C LEU A 75 6.49 -9.29 8.05
N ILE A 76 7.60 -9.60 8.73
CA ILE A 76 8.89 -9.88 8.09
C ILE A 76 9.42 -8.60 7.39
N ALA A 77 9.43 -7.50 8.13
CA ALA A 77 9.92 -6.19 7.66
C ALA A 77 11.37 -6.22 7.14
N ALA A 78 12.15 -7.22 7.54
CA ALA A 78 13.54 -7.43 7.15
C ALA A 78 14.38 -6.17 7.37
N SER A 79 14.89 -5.54 6.29
CA SER A 79 15.67 -4.30 6.34
C SER A 79 14.81 -3.03 6.41
N GLY A 80 13.48 -3.13 6.29
CA GLY A 80 12.54 -2.01 6.44
C GLY A 80 12.09 -1.34 5.14
N TYR A 81 12.36 -1.90 3.96
CA TYR A 81 11.95 -1.29 2.68
C TYR A 81 10.44 -1.04 2.62
N TYR A 82 9.63 -2.04 2.94
CA TYR A 82 8.17 -1.87 2.94
C TYR A 82 7.70 -1.04 4.13
N THR A 83 8.33 -1.13 5.30
CA THR A 83 8.05 -0.24 6.44
C THR A 83 8.11 1.23 6.03
N GLU A 84 9.15 1.65 5.32
CA GLU A 84 9.30 3.04 4.86
C GLU A 84 8.20 3.43 3.87
N VAL A 85 7.95 2.60 2.85
CA VAL A 85 6.87 2.80 1.86
C VAL A 85 5.51 2.92 2.54
N LEU A 86 5.20 2.02 3.47
CA LEU A 86 3.95 2.00 4.22
C LEU A 86 3.83 3.24 5.11
N SER A 87 4.93 3.71 5.69
CA SER A 87 4.95 4.91 6.54
C SER A 87 4.59 6.16 5.74
N VAL A 88 5.09 6.26 4.50
CA VAL A 88 4.67 7.32 3.56
C VAL A 88 3.18 7.19 3.23
N ALA A 89 2.70 5.99 2.93
CA ALA A 89 1.30 5.77 2.53
C ALA A 89 0.28 6.06 3.64
N VAL A 90 0.57 5.65 4.89
CA VAL A 90 -0.33 5.92 6.02
C VAL A 90 -0.20 7.35 6.56
N GLY A 91 0.93 8.01 6.30
CA GLY A 91 1.20 9.40 6.69
C GLY A 91 1.25 9.63 8.21
N GLU A 92 1.35 10.90 8.61
CA GLU A 92 1.60 11.32 10.01
C GLU A 92 0.53 10.84 11.02
N LYS A 93 -0.70 10.63 10.55
CA LYS A 93 -1.82 10.17 11.39
C LYS A 93 -1.93 8.65 11.47
N GLY A 94 -1.20 7.94 10.61
CA GLY A 94 -1.17 6.49 10.56
C GLY A 94 -0.11 5.90 11.48
N LYS A 95 -0.02 4.58 11.48
CA LYS A 95 1.00 3.85 12.23
C LYS A 95 1.43 2.61 11.48
N VAL A 96 2.73 2.36 11.44
CA VAL A 96 3.30 1.12 10.90
C VAL A 96 4.03 0.39 12.01
N TYR A 97 3.65 -0.87 12.24
CA TYR A 97 4.38 -1.79 13.10
C TYR A 97 5.30 -2.64 12.24
N ALA A 98 6.61 -2.43 12.33
CA ALA A 98 7.59 -3.30 11.69
C ALA A 98 7.89 -4.50 12.57
N GLN A 99 7.57 -5.71 12.10
CA GLN A 99 7.75 -6.94 12.87
C GLN A 99 8.76 -7.85 12.18
N ASN A 100 9.76 -8.30 12.95
CA ASN A 100 10.69 -9.34 12.54
C ASN A 100 10.67 -10.48 13.56
N GLY A 101 10.27 -11.67 13.11
CA GLY A 101 10.37 -12.87 13.94
C GLY A 101 11.83 -13.30 14.14
N ALA A 102 12.07 -14.14 15.15
CA ALA A 102 13.41 -14.66 15.47
C ALA A 102 14.14 -15.27 14.27
N PHE A 103 13.39 -15.86 13.33
CA PHE A 103 13.91 -16.38 12.07
C PHE A 103 14.64 -15.31 11.23
N VAL A 104 14.06 -14.11 11.11
CA VAL A 104 14.64 -13.00 10.33
C VAL A 104 15.88 -12.45 11.02
N LEU A 105 15.84 -12.34 12.35
CA LEU A 105 16.99 -11.90 13.14
C LEU A 105 18.17 -12.86 12.97
N LYS A 106 17.91 -14.18 13.06
CA LYS A 106 18.89 -15.23 12.82
C LYS A 106 19.42 -15.27 11.38
N MET A 107 18.61 -14.93 10.37
CA MET A 107 19.09 -14.80 8.99
C MET A 107 20.12 -13.68 8.86
N ARG A 108 19.91 -12.54 9.54
CA ARG A 108 20.88 -11.43 9.55
C ARG A 108 22.18 -11.79 10.25
N GLU A 109 22.13 -12.76 11.16
CA GLU A 109 23.28 -13.37 11.83
C GLU A 109 23.85 -14.59 11.06
N GLY A 110 23.33 -14.90 9.86
CA GLY A 110 23.83 -15.96 8.98
C GLY A 110 23.42 -17.39 9.33
N ALA A 111 22.44 -17.59 10.23
CA ALA A 111 22.23 -18.87 10.92
C ALA A 111 21.08 -19.77 10.38
N ASN A 112 20.51 -19.50 9.21
CA ASN A 112 19.25 -20.17 8.83
C ASN A 112 19.42 -21.37 7.89
N LYS A 113 18.92 -22.54 8.32
CA LYS A 113 18.97 -23.81 7.58
C LYS A 113 17.65 -24.15 6.86
N ASN A 114 16.60 -23.34 7.06
CA ASN A 114 15.24 -23.58 6.55
C ASN A 114 14.91 -22.74 5.33
N ASP A 115 15.93 -22.23 4.63
CA ASP A 115 15.70 -21.71 3.31
C ASP A 115 15.27 -22.82 2.37
N ASN A 116 14.44 -22.47 1.40
CA ASN A 116 14.42 -23.19 0.14
C ASN A 116 15.85 -23.06 -0.40
N LYS A 117 16.72 -24.03 -0.07
CA LYS A 117 18.18 -23.91 -0.23
C LYS A 117 18.62 -23.80 -1.69
N GLU A 118 17.75 -24.14 -2.62
CA GLU A 118 18.08 -24.16 -4.04
C GLU A 118 17.63 -22.89 -4.76
N LEU A 119 16.42 -22.37 -4.47
CA LEU A 119 15.78 -21.33 -5.29
C LEU A 119 15.21 -20.12 -4.51
N HIS A 120 14.91 -20.24 -3.21
CA HIS A 120 14.19 -19.22 -2.39
C HIS A 120 12.87 -18.71 -3.03
N ARG A 121 12.10 -19.62 -3.63
CA ARG A 121 10.78 -19.36 -4.25
C ARG A 121 9.65 -20.01 -3.43
N MET A 122 8.56 -19.27 -3.25
CA MET A 122 7.28 -19.75 -2.72
C MET A 122 6.25 -19.77 -3.85
N THR A 123 5.49 -20.85 -4.01
CA THR A 123 4.44 -20.90 -5.03
C THR A 123 3.18 -20.15 -4.58
N LYS A 124 2.39 -19.62 -5.53
CA LYS A 124 1.09 -19.00 -5.22
C LYS A 124 0.17 -19.98 -4.50
N ALA A 125 0.13 -21.25 -4.92
CA ALA A 125 -0.69 -22.28 -4.28
C ALA A 125 -0.31 -22.48 -2.79
N GLN A 126 0.97 -22.52 -2.46
CA GLN A 126 1.43 -22.60 -1.07
C GLN A 126 1.07 -21.35 -0.26
N ALA A 127 1.17 -20.16 -0.86
CA ALA A 127 0.79 -18.92 -0.21
C ALA A 127 -0.72 -18.85 0.05
N VAL A 128 -1.55 -19.15 -0.96
CA VAL A 128 -3.01 -19.23 -0.83
C VAL A 128 -3.37 -20.21 0.27
N LYS A 129 -2.82 -21.44 0.25
CA LYS A 129 -3.08 -22.44 1.29
C LYS A 129 -2.72 -21.93 2.69
N SER A 130 -1.54 -21.33 2.86
CA SER A 130 -1.11 -20.80 4.15
C SER A 130 -2.05 -19.71 4.68
N VAL A 131 -2.49 -18.81 3.80
CA VAL A 131 -3.40 -17.72 4.15
C VAL A 131 -4.80 -18.25 4.50
N THR A 132 -5.32 -19.22 3.75
CA THR A 132 -6.64 -19.82 4.00
C THR A 132 -6.65 -20.71 5.24
N ASP A 133 -5.59 -21.49 5.49
CA ASP A 133 -5.45 -22.30 6.71
C ASP A 133 -5.41 -21.41 7.97
N ALA A 134 -4.93 -20.17 7.83
CA ALA A 134 -4.95 -19.16 8.89
C ALA A 134 -6.33 -18.47 9.08
N GLY A 135 -7.34 -18.89 8.33
CA GLY A 135 -8.72 -18.38 8.44
C GLY A 135 -8.98 -17.07 7.69
N PHE A 136 -8.14 -16.72 6.71
CA PHE A 136 -8.39 -15.58 5.83
C PHE A 136 -9.00 -16.04 4.50
N GLU A 137 -9.81 -15.18 3.90
CA GLU A 137 -10.31 -15.31 2.53
C GLU A 137 -9.42 -14.51 1.58
N ILE A 138 -9.11 -15.07 0.40
CA ILE A 138 -8.51 -14.29 -0.69
C ILE A 138 -9.61 -13.45 -1.34
N VAL A 139 -9.42 -12.13 -1.38
CA VAL A 139 -10.40 -11.19 -1.94
C VAL A 139 -9.99 -10.66 -3.31
N ALA A 140 -8.70 -10.63 -3.60
CA ALA A 140 -8.17 -10.24 -4.91
C ALA A 140 -6.74 -10.76 -5.12
N GLU A 141 -6.34 -10.90 -6.38
CA GLU A 141 -4.97 -11.16 -6.79
C GLU A 141 -4.44 -9.98 -7.61
N GLY A 142 -3.17 -9.63 -7.40
CA GLY A 142 -2.49 -8.54 -8.08
C GLY A 142 -1.56 -9.04 -9.19
N GLU A 143 -1.67 -8.44 -10.37
CA GLU A 143 -0.87 -8.80 -11.55
C GLU A 143 0.40 -7.93 -11.72
N MET A 144 0.56 -6.87 -10.92
CA MET A 144 1.59 -5.85 -11.13
C MET A 144 3.03 -6.36 -11.07
N LEU A 145 3.28 -7.46 -10.34
CA LEU A 145 4.60 -8.07 -10.18
C LEU A 145 4.81 -9.35 -11.00
N ARG A 146 3.87 -9.66 -11.89
CA ARG A 146 3.98 -10.84 -12.74
C ARG A 146 5.04 -10.61 -13.81
N ASN A 147 5.82 -11.65 -14.08
CA ASN A 147 6.82 -11.64 -15.15
C ASN A 147 6.81 -12.99 -15.87
N SER A 148 6.36 -13.01 -17.13
CA SER A 148 6.38 -14.23 -17.96
C SER A 148 7.80 -14.67 -18.32
N GLU A 149 8.75 -13.74 -18.31
CA GLU A 149 10.13 -13.97 -18.74
C GLU A 149 11.04 -14.48 -17.60
N ASP A 150 10.50 -14.66 -16.39
CA ASP A 150 11.26 -15.17 -15.25
C ASP A 150 11.59 -16.66 -15.42
N ASP A 151 12.89 -16.97 -15.49
CA ASP A 151 13.37 -18.34 -15.35
C ASP A 151 13.16 -18.82 -13.90
N ARG A 152 12.08 -19.57 -13.70
CA ARG A 152 11.70 -20.10 -12.38
C ARG A 152 12.64 -21.20 -11.87
N ALA A 153 13.53 -21.71 -12.70
CA ALA A 153 14.59 -22.65 -12.30
C ALA A 153 15.84 -21.92 -11.79
N ALA A 154 15.96 -20.61 -12.01
CA ALA A 154 17.10 -19.84 -11.54
C ALA A 154 16.97 -19.40 -10.07
N TYR A 155 18.13 -19.34 -9.40
CA TYR A 155 18.29 -18.81 -8.06
C TYR A 155 17.98 -17.30 -8.02
N VAL A 156 17.03 -16.89 -7.18
CA VAL A 156 16.48 -15.51 -7.18
C VAL A 156 17.46 -14.42 -6.78
N PHE A 157 18.60 -14.77 -6.19
CA PHE A 157 19.65 -13.82 -5.84
C PHE A 157 20.84 -13.83 -6.79
N ALA A 158 20.77 -14.57 -7.90
CA ALA A 158 21.75 -14.46 -8.97
C ALA A 158 21.77 -13.03 -9.56
N GLU A 159 22.89 -12.66 -10.16
CA GLU A 159 23.05 -11.39 -10.85
C GLU A 159 21.95 -11.21 -11.91
N GLY A 160 21.36 -10.02 -12.00
CA GLY A 160 20.26 -9.73 -12.93
C GLY A 160 18.87 -10.26 -12.51
N MET A 161 18.77 -11.18 -11.54
CA MET A 161 17.48 -11.74 -11.11
C MET A 161 16.73 -10.87 -10.10
N ARG A 162 17.46 -10.16 -9.22
CA ARG A 162 16.85 -9.37 -8.14
C ARG A 162 15.96 -8.27 -8.71
N GLY A 163 14.67 -8.32 -8.35
CA GLY A 163 13.67 -7.35 -8.81
C GLY A 163 12.97 -7.75 -10.11
N ASN A 164 13.42 -8.81 -10.79
CA ASN A 164 12.91 -9.26 -12.08
C ASN A 164 12.24 -10.64 -12.01
N THR A 165 12.05 -11.21 -10.83
CA THR A 165 11.35 -12.50 -10.67
C THR A 165 9.84 -12.35 -10.76
N ASP A 166 9.17 -13.42 -11.23
CA ASP A 166 7.72 -13.57 -11.22
C ASP A 166 7.25 -13.66 -9.77
N ARG A 167 6.51 -12.64 -9.34
CA ARG A 167 5.95 -12.53 -8.01
C ARG A 167 4.44 -12.33 -8.11
N PHE A 168 3.75 -12.61 -7.02
CA PHE A 168 2.32 -12.44 -6.91
C PHE A 168 2.01 -11.62 -5.67
N VAL A 169 0.89 -10.90 -5.70
CA VAL A 169 0.36 -10.18 -4.54
C VAL A 169 -1.03 -10.72 -4.28
N LEU A 170 -1.29 -11.14 -3.05
CA LEU A 170 -2.62 -11.57 -2.60
C LEU A 170 -3.18 -10.51 -1.66
N LYS A 171 -4.39 -10.04 -1.93
CA LYS A 171 -5.17 -9.31 -0.95
C LYS A 171 -6.09 -10.30 -0.26
N SER A 172 -6.02 -10.37 1.06
CA SER A 172 -6.86 -11.23 1.86
C SER A 172 -7.56 -10.45 2.97
N ARG A 173 -8.66 -11.00 3.47
CA ARG A 173 -9.39 -10.44 4.62
C ARG A 173 -9.72 -11.56 5.60
N LYS A 174 -9.80 -11.22 6.87
CA LYS A 174 -10.44 -12.12 7.85
C LYS A 174 -11.95 -11.87 7.80
N PRO A 175 -12.78 -12.92 7.62
CA PRO A 175 -14.24 -12.79 7.60
C PRO A 175 -14.81 -12.39 8.97
#